data_AF-A0A5C7T4S9-F1
#
_entry.id   AF-A0A5C7T4S9-F1
#
_cell.length_a   1.000
_cell.length_b   1.000
_cell.length_c   1.000
_cell.angle_alpha   90.00
_cell.angle_beta   90.00
_cell.angle_gamma   90.00
#
_symmetry.space_group_name_H-M   'P 1'
#
loop_
_entity.id
_entity.type
_entity.pdbx_description
1 polymer ?
#
loop_
_entity_poly.entity_id
_entity_poly.type
_entity_poly.pdbx_seq_one_letter_code
_entity_poly.pdbx_strand_id
1 'polypeptide(L)'
;MFERHPNRIFALLLAATAVTFWLGESGMAASAGWVPVLLMFGLAATKAFWVIYDFMEVRHAPVLWKRLLLGWLTLVVAGILLAYALSLRG
;
A
#
# COMPACT_ATOMS: atom_id res chain seq x y z
N MET A 1 -2.31 20.57 12.24
CA MET A 1 -2.57 19.12 12.33
C MET A 1 -1.81 18.45 11.18
N PHE A 2 -0.52 18.09 11.25
CA PHE A 2 0.30 17.55 12.32
C PHE A 2 1.80 17.78 12.01
N GLU A 3 2.56 18.23 13.00
CA GLU A 3 3.98 17.90 13.12
C GLU A 3 4.06 16.41 13.52
N ARG A 4 4.02 15.49 12.56
CA ARG A 4 4.28 14.08 12.88
C ARG A 4 5.78 13.89 12.87
N HIS A 5 6.38 13.68 14.04
CA HIS A 5 7.75 13.22 14.16
C HIS A 5 7.97 12.03 13.21
N PRO A 6 9.02 12.04 12.37
CA PRO A 6 9.33 10.96 11.41
C PRO A 6 9.27 9.56 12.04
N ASN A 7 9.66 9.46 13.31
CA ASN A 7 9.62 8.24 14.11
C ASN A 7 8.23 7.59 14.18
N ARG A 8 7.14 8.36 14.16
CA ARG A 8 5.77 7.81 14.17
C ARG A 8 5.40 7.19 12.83
N ILE A 9 5.71 7.86 11.72
CA ILE A 9 5.44 7.32 10.38
C ILE A 9 6.29 6.07 10.17
N PHE A 10 7.55 6.11 10.58
CA PHE A 10 8.42 4.94 10.60
C PHE A 10 7.83 3.76 11.40
N ALA A 11 7.36 4.00 12.62
CA ALA A 11 6.73 2.95 13.44
C ALA A 11 5.46 2.39 12.78
N LEU A 12 4.64 3.23 12.16
CA LEU A 12 3.44 2.78 11.45
C LEU A 12 3.80 1.97 10.19
N LEU A 13 4.85 2.35 9.45
CA LEU A 13 5.37 1.58 8.32
C LEU A 13 5.90 0.22 8.78
N LEU A 14 6.61 0.16 9.91
CA LEU A 14 7.11 -1.07 10.50
C LEU A 14 5.94 -2.00 10.90
N ALA A 15 4.94 -1.46 11.60
CA ALA A 15 3.75 -2.21 12.00
C ALA A 15 3.00 -2.76 10.78
N ALA A 16 2.78 -1.92 9.76
CA ALA A 16 2.13 -2.36 8.54
C ALA A 16 2.97 -3.42 7.80
N THR A 17 4.29 -3.42 7.93
CA THR A 17 5.18 -4.48 7.38
C THR A 17 5.10 -5.77 8.16
N ALA A 18 5.11 -5.71 9.48
CA ALA A 18 4.92 -6.89 10.32
C ALA A 18 3.57 -7.58 10.03
N VAL A 19 2.50 -6.79 9.86
CA VAL A 19 1.17 -7.32 9.52
C VAL A 19 1.17 -8.00 8.14
N THR A 20 1.74 -7.34 7.11
CA THR A 20 1.80 -7.95 5.77
C THR A 20 2.70 -9.18 5.71
N PHE A 21 3.79 -9.20 6.49
CA PHE A 21 4.69 -10.34 6.59
C PHE A 21 3.99 -11.53 7.24
N TRP A 22 3.35 -11.31 8.39
CA TRP A 22 2.59 -12.35 9.09
C TRP A 22 1.43 -12.89 8.24
N LEU A 23 0.70 -12.03 7.52
CA LEU A 23 -0.34 -12.45 6.57
C LEU A 23 0.18 -13.34 5.44
N GLY A 24 1.40 -13.06 4.95
CA GLY A 24 2.05 -13.88 3.92
C GLY A 24 2.51 -15.23 4.47
N GLU A 25 3.20 -15.23 5.61
CA GLU A 25 3.79 -16.43 6.21
C GLU A 25 2.74 -17.38 6.80
N SER A 26 1.63 -16.85 7.30
CA SER A 26 0.52 -17.67 7.84
C SER A 26 -0.20 -18.53 6.80
N GLY A 27 0.08 -18.35 5.50
CA GLY A 27 -0.61 -19.07 4.42
C GLY A 27 -2.09 -18.66 4.25
N MET A 28 -2.57 -17.68 5.01
CA MET A 28 -3.94 -17.16 4.89
C MET A 28 -4.17 -16.52 3.53
N ALA A 29 -3.14 -15.90 2.94
CA ALA A 29 -3.22 -15.35 1.58
C ALA A 29 -3.53 -16.42 0.52
N ALA A 30 -3.14 -17.67 0.74
CA ALA A 30 -3.40 -18.78 -0.19
C ALA A 30 -4.76 -19.45 0.05
N SER A 31 -5.33 -19.34 1.25
CA SER A 31 -6.50 -20.12 1.68
C SER A 31 -7.78 -19.30 1.90
N ALA A 32 -7.69 -17.97 2.08
CA ALA A 32 -8.81 -17.16 2.57
C ALA A 32 -9.45 -16.18 1.56
N GLY A 33 -9.29 -16.42 0.26
CA GLY A 33 -10.01 -15.68 -0.80
C GLY A 33 -9.64 -14.19 -0.88
N TRP A 34 -10.64 -13.32 -1.08
CA TRP A 34 -10.41 -11.89 -1.34
C TRP A 34 -9.92 -11.07 -0.14
N VAL A 35 -10.24 -11.48 1.09
CA VAL A 35 -10.03 -10.67 2.29
C VAL A 35 -8.54 -10.41 2.59
N PRO A 36 -7.64 -11.42 2.62
CA PRO A 36 -6.21 -11.21 2.84
C PRO A 36 -5.58 -10.37 1.74
N VAL A 37 -6.01 -10.56 0.48
CA VAL A 37 -5.51 -9.84 -0.68
C VAL A 37 -5.84 -8.35 -0.57
N LEU A 38 -7.10 -8.02 -0.28
CA LEU A 38 -7.52 -6.63 -0.07
C LEU A 38 -6.80 -5.99 1.13
N LEU A 39 -6.58 -6.73 2.21
CA LEU A 39 -5.80 -6.25 3.36
C LEU A 39 -4.34 -5.97 3.00
N MET A 40 -3.65 -6.89 2.30
CA MET A 40 -2.26 -6.70 1.88
C MET A 40 -2.13 -5.49 0.95
N PHE A 41 -2.99 -5.39 -0.07
CA PHE A 41 -2.93 -4.27 -1.01
C PHE A 41 -3.37 -2.94 -0.39
N GLY A 42 -4.34 -2.95 0.53
CA GLY A 42 -4.73 -1.77 1.29
C GLY A 42 -3.59 -1.24 2.16
N LEU A 43 -2.89 -2.14 2.86
CA LEU A 43 -1.71 -1.79 3.66
C LEU A 43 -0.55 -1.32 2.78
N ALA A 44 -0.29 -1.97 1.65
CA ALA A 44 0.74 -1.56 0.71
C ALA A 44 0.47 -0.16 0.13
N ALA A 45 -0.77 0.12 -0.30
CA ALA A 45 -1.16 1.42 -0.81
C ALA A 45 -1.03 2.52 0.27
N THR A 46 -1.43 2.23 1.51
CA THR A 46 -1.30 3.17 2.63
C THR A 46 0.17 3.49 2.93
N LYS A 47 1.04 2.49 2.94
CA LYS A 47 2.49 2.69 3.10
C LYS A 47 3.05 3.56 1.98
N ALA A 48 2.72 3.24 0.72
CA ALA A 48 3.19 3.97 -0.45
C ALA A 48 2.74 5.44 -0.41
N PHE A 49 1.51 5.71 0.05
CA PHE A 49 1.01 7.06 0.25
C PHE A 49 1.89 7.85 1.24
N TRP A 50 2.20 7.28 2.41
CA TRP A 50 3.09 7.94 3.38
C TRP A 50 4.51 8.11 2.86
N VAL A 51 5.05 7.15 2.14
CA VAL A 51 6.40 7.28 1.53
C VAL A 51 6.44 8.42 0.52
N ILE A 52 5.45 8.51 -0.38
CA ILE A 52 5.39 9.56 -1.41
C ILE A 52 5.31 10.95 -0.77
N TYR A 53 4.47 11.15 0.24
CA TYR A 53 4.25 12.48 0.82
C TYR A 53 5.29 12.88 1.86
N ASP A 54 5.73 11.95 2.70
CA ASP A 54 6.54 12.28 3.88
C ASP A 54 8.04 11.95 3.72
N PHE A 55 8.41 11.01 2.84
CA PHE A 55 9.82 10.63 2.64
C PHE A 55 10.39 11.12 1.31
N MET A 56 9.61 11.15 0.23
CA MET A 56 10.09 11.61 -1.08
C MET A 56 10.04 13.15 -1.23
N GLU A 57 9.66 13.89 -0.18
CA GLU A 57 9.44 15.36 -0.16
C GLU A 57 8.50 15.90 -1.27
N VAL A 58 7.78 15.02 -1.97
CA VAL A 58 6.82 15.38 -3.05
C VAL A 58 5.69 16.26 -2.51
N ARG A 59 5.54 16.39 -1.19
CA ARG A 59 4.71 17.39 -0.53
C ARG A 59 4.90 18.80 -1.08
N HIS A 60 6.13 19.22 -1.36
CA HIS A 60 6.43 20.56 -1.90
C HIS A 60 6.47 20.59 -3.43
N ALA A 61 6.38 19.43 -4.08
CA ALA A 61 6.40 19.33 -5.53
C ALA A 61 5.08 19.80 -6.19
N PRO A 62 5.13 20.17 -7.48
CA PRO A 62 3.95 20.53 -8.26
C PRO A 62 2.87 19.44 -8.22
N VAL A 63 1.60 19.86 -8.26
CA VAL A 63 0.43 18.97 -8.17
C VAL A 63 0.43 17.87 -9.25
N LEU A 64 1.01 18.16 -10.42
CA LEU A 64 1.15 17.17 -11.50
C LEU A 64 1.93 15.93 -11.05
N TRP A 65 3.05 16.10 -10.32
CA TRP A 65 3.87 14.99 -9.83
C TRP A 65 3.15 14.15 -8.79
N LYS A 66 2.42 14.80 -7.87
CA LYS A 66 1.57 14.12 -6.89
C LYS A 66 0.52 13.25 -7.58
N ARG A 67 -0.18 13.81 -8.58
CA ARG A 67 -1.22 13.10 -9.33
C ARG A 67 -0.66 11.96 -10.16
N LEU A 68 0.52 12.15 -10.78
CA LEU A 68 1.17 11.12 -11.58
C LEU A 68 1.59 9.94 -10.71
N LEU A 69 2.24 10.18 -9.57
CA LEU A 69 2.66 9.12 -8.65
C LEU A 69 1.48 8.38 -8.02
N LEU A 70 0.46 9.10 -7.53
CA LEU A 70 -0.73 8.48 -6.97
C LEU A 70 -1.58 7.76 -8.02
N GLY A 71 -1.70 8.35 -9.21
CA GLY A 71 -2.40 7.74 -10.34
C GLY A 71 -1.72 6.44 -10.77
N TRP A 72 -0.39 6.45 -10.86
CA TRP A 72 0.38 5.25 -11.16
C TRP A 72 0.24 4.17 -10.09
N LEU A 73 0.36 4.52 -8.80
CA LEU A 73 0.13 3.59 -7.69
C LEU A 73 -1.27 2.95 -7.78
N THR A 74 -2.29 3.77 -8.02
CA THR A 74 -3.68 3.30 -8.14
C THR A 74 -3.82 2.35 -9.32
N LEU A 75 -3.24 2.69 -10.47
CA LEU A 75 -3.26 1.85 -11.67
C LEU A 75 -2.61 0.49 -11.42
N VAL A 76 -1.44 0.45 -10.80
CA VAL A 76 -0.73 -0.80 -10.49
C VAL A 76 -1.52 -1.66 -9.51
N VAL A 77 -2.01 -1.09 -8.41
CA VAL A 77 -2.82 -1.82 -7.42
C VAL A 77 -4.10 -2.36 -8.05
N ALA A 78 -4.82 -1.53 -8.81
CA ALA A 78 -6.04 -1.95 -9.51
C ALA A 78 -5.75 -3.06 -10.54
N GLY A 79 -4.65 -2.94 -11.29
CA GLY A 79 -4.22 -3.93 -12.28
C GLY A 79 -3.92 -5.29 -11.63
N ILE A 80 -3.23 -5.31 -10.49
CA ILE A 80 -2.94 -6.55 -9.78
C ILE A 80 -4.22 -7.17 -9.20
N LEU A 81 -5.10 -6.37 -8.58
CA LEU A 81 -6.38 -6.87 -8.07
C LEU A 81 -7.27 -7.41 -9.19
N LEU A 82 -7.27 -6.78 -10.36
CA LEU A 82 -7.98 -7.28 -11.54
C LEU A 82 -7.38 -8.60 -12.04
N ALA A 83 -6.05 -8.70 -12.14
CA ALA A 83 -5.38 -9.93 -12.52
C ALA A 83 -5.71 -11.09 -11.55
N TYR A 84 -5.71 -10.81 -10.25
CA TYR A 84 -6.15 -11.76 -9.22
C TYR A 84 -7.62 -12.15 -9.42
N ALA A 85 -8.51 -11.19 -9.71
CA ALA A 85 -9.91 -11.45 -10.00
C ALA A 85 -10.11 -12.42 -11.17
N LEU A 86 -9.34 -12.21 -12.24
CA LEU A 86 -9.37 -13.04 -13.43
C LEU A 86 -8.81 -14.43 -13.15
N SER A 87 -7.74 -14.53 -12.34
CA SER A 87 -7.16 -15.80 -11.91
C SER A 87 -8.10 -16.67 -11.07
N LEU A 88 -9.06 -16.06 -10.36
CA LEU A 88 -10.07 -16.82 -9.60
C LEU A 88 -11.25 -17.30 -10.45
N ARG A 89 -11.38 -16.81 -11.69
CA ARG A 89 -12.50 -17.13 -12.60
C ARG A 89 -12.14 -18.21 -13.63
N GLY A 90 -10.86 -18.43 -13.89
CA GLY A 90 -10.34 -19.50 -14.77
C GLY A 90 -9.96 -20.73 -13.97
#